data_AF-A0A6P1YC66-F1
#
_entry.id   AF-A0A6P1YC66-F1
#
_cell.length_a   1.000
_cell.length_b   1.000
_cell.length_c   1.000
_cell.angle_alpha   90.00
_cell.angle_beta   90.00
_cell.angle_gamma   90.00
#
_symmetry.space_group_name_H-M   'P 1'
#
loop_
_entity.id
_entity.type
_entity.pdbx_description
1 polymer ?
#
loop_
_entity_poly.entity_id
_entity_poly.type
_entity_poly.pdbx_seq_one_letter_code
_entity_poly.pdbx_strand_id
1 'polypeptide(L)'
;MFKNVLEVAKNVIKNKDIFIYNIFVYMNILDACFVYIILSKIIRFKKYKIYNIKDNLKSMKGLIFSYISFLVVTFFLCKNRLTFNSITFFNVLIRKLALILPCMCISFFFEKEDFKSLGITSHNVKKSLLFGIIFGISYITIKIIFFTKVLDKQLAMPLLTYLKYNLQHKVLLFQLSGILTALVEEIIFRGYFQIRLINALGFKKGIITTNILFSIYHIPAFIYIRNYENFLISFPHLIFTFCIGLILSYQSYKSKNIISSFISHFFINLM
;
A
#
# COMPACT_ATOMS: atom_id res chain seq x y z
N MET A 1 -16.84 -19.73 -15.85
CA MET A 1 -15.98 -18.74 -16.57
C MET A 1 -14.73 -18.33 -15.78
N PHE A 2 -14.82 -17.91 -14.51
CA PHE A 2 -13.62 -17.69 -13.67
C PHE A 2 -12.73 -18.93 -13.48
N LYS A 3 -13.34 -20.13 -13.43
CA LYS A 3 -12.60 -21.41 -13.38
C LYS A 3 -11.62 -21.57 -14.56
N ASN A 4 -12.04 -21.31 -15.79
CA ASN A 4 -11.18 -21.49 -16.97
C ASN A 4 -10.02 -20.49 -17.01
N VAL A 5 -10.20 -19.25 -16.54
CA VAL A 5 -9.09 -18.27 -16.45
C VAL A 5 -8.09 -18.68 -15.37
N LEU A 6 -8.57 -19.17 -14.23
CA LEU A 6 -7.73 -19.72 -13.16
C LEU A 6 -7.02 -21.02 -13.56
N GLU A 7 -7.67 -21.86 -14.37
CA GLU A 7 -7.13 -23.14 -14.84
C GLU A 7 -6.07 -22.95 -15.94
N VAL A 8 -6.27 -21.98 -16.83
CA VAL A 8 -5.23 -21.51 -17.77
C VAL A 8 -4.07 -20.87 -17.01
N ALA A 9 -4.33 -20.03 -16.00
CA ALA A 9 -3.28 -19.46 -15.15
C ALA A 9 -2.52 -20.55 -14.38
N LYS A 10 -3.20 -21.59 -13.88
CA LYS A 10 -2.56 -22.73 -13.19
C LYS A 10 -1.68 -23.57 -14.13
N ASN A 11 -2.12 -23.82 -15.36
CA ASN A 11 -1.35 -24.60 -16.34
C ASN A 11 -0.15 -23.85 -16.93
N VAL A 12 -0.20 -22.51 -16.92
CA VAL A 12 0.91 -21.63 -17.32
C VAL A 12 1.94 -21.46 -16.20
N ILE A 13 1.72 -21.99 -14.98
CA ILE A 13 2.71 -21.94 -13.89
C ILE A 13 3.43 -23.28 -13.80
N LYS A 14 4.37 -23.54 -14.71
CA LYS A 14 5.45 -24.52 -14.51
C LYS A 14 6.63 -23.82 -13.83
N ASN A 15 7.63 -24.56 -13.35
CA ASN A 15 8.76 -23.99 -12.58
C ASN A 15 9.53 -22.84 -13.29
N LYS A 16 9.49 -22.73 -14.63
CA LYS A 16 10.06 -21.59 -15.36
C LYS A 16 9.33 -20.27 -15.09
N ASP A 17 8.05 -20.34 -14.73
CA ASP A 17 7.18 -19.17 -14.59
C ASP A 17 7.35 -18.50 -13.22
N ILE A 18 7.71 -19.25 -12.18
CA ILE A 18 8.07 -18.68 -10.86
C ILE A 18 9.33 -17.81 -10.97
N PHE A 19 10.31 -18.24 -11.77
CA PHE A 19 11.54 -17.48 -11.97
C PHE A 19 11.27 -16.16 -12.71
N ILE A 20 10.53 -16.21 -13.83
CA ILE A 20 10.13 -15.01 -14.59
C ILE A 20 9.29 -14.08 -13.70
N TYR A 21 8.39 -14.65 -12.91
CA TYR A 21 7.58 -13.91 -11.95
C TYR A 21 8.43 -13.14 -10.93
N ASN A 22 9.42 -13.80 -10.35
CA ASN A 22 10.32 -13.17 -9.38
C ASN A 22 11.15 -12.05 -10.02
N ILE A 23 11.69 -12.27 -11.22
CA ILE A 23 12.37 -11.22 -11.99
C ILE A 23 11.45 -10.01 -12.16
N PHE A 24 10.19 -10.23 -12.54
CA PHE A 24 9.22 -9.17 -12.71
C PHE A 24 8.99 -8.39 -11.40
N VAL A 25 8.84 -9.07 -10.27
CA VAL A 25 8.71 -8.42 -8.96
C VAL A 25 9.94 -7.54 -8.65
N TYR A 26 11.15 -8.02 -8.90
CA TYR A 26 12.37 -7.24 -8.64
C TYR A 26 12.54 -6.05 -9.59
N MET A 27 12.21 -6.20 -10.87
CA MET A 27 12.22 -5.09 -11.82
C MET A 27 11.27 -3.97 -11.38
N ASN A 28 10.07 -4.32 -10.89
CA ASN A 28 9.13 -3.33 -10.37
C ASN A 28 9.70 -2.52 -9.18
N ILE A 29 10.55 -3.14 -8.36
CA ILE A 29 11.22 -2.44 -7.25
C ILE A 29 12.26 -1.46 -7.81
N LEU A 30 13.07 -1.90 -8.78
CA LEU A 30 14.09 -1.06 -9.40
C LEU A 30 13.48 0.15 -10.10
N ASP A 31 12.41 -0.04 -10.87
CA ASP A 31 11.70 1.03 -11.57
C ASP A 31 11.13 2.06 -10.58
N ALA A 32 10.47 1.59 -9.53
CA ALA A 32 9.95 2.46 -8.48
C ALA A 32 11.07 3.25 -7.80
N CYS A 33 12.20 2.60 -7.48
CA CYS A 33 13.38 3.27 -6.92
C CYS A 33 13.95 4.33 -7.87
N PHE A 34 14.09 4.00 -9.16
CA PHE A 34 14.61 4.91 -10.17
C PHE A 34 13.75 6.16 -10.31
N VAL A 35 12.44 5.99 -10.51
CA VAL A 35 11.49 7.11 -10.60
C VAL A 35 11.54 7.95 -9.33
N TYR A 36 11.53 7.32 -8.15
CA TYR A 36 11.61 8.04 -6.88
C TYR A 36 12.90 8.88 -6.77
N ILE A 37 14.07 8.30 -7.10
CA ILE A 37 15.36 9.00 -7.01
C ILE A 37 15.35 10.26 -7.86
N ILE A 38 14.89 10.16 -9.12
CA ILE A 38 14.79 11.29 -10.04
C ILE A 38 13.85 12.36 -9.48
N LEU A 39 12.61 12.00 -9.14
CA LEU A 39 11.62 12.96 -8.66
C LEU A 39 12.05 13.62 -7.35
N SER A 40 12.77 12.89 -6.49
CA SER A 40 13.24 13.42 -5.22
C SER A 40 14.38 14.43 -5.34
N LYS A 41 15.06 14.48 -6.49
CA LYS A 41 16.04 15.52 -6.84
C LYS A 41 15.37 16.75 -7.47
N ILE A 42 14.32 16.54 -8.26
CA ILE A 42 13.60 17.59 -8.97
C ILE A 42 12.66 18.37 -8.03
N ILE A 43 11.86 17.66 -7.24
CA ILE A 43 10.82 18.26 -6.40
C ILE A 43 11.37 18.58 -5.01
N ARG A 44 11.64 19.87 -4.77
CA ARG A 44 12.13 20.38 -3.47
C ARG A 44 10.98 20.71 -2.53
N PHE A 45 10.90 20.02 -1.40
CA PHE A 45 9.90 20.27 -0.34
C PHE A 45 10.36 21.35 0.65
N LYS A 46 9.42 22.15 1.17
CA LYS A 46 9.74 23.11 2.24
C LYS A 46 10.03 22.34 3.54
N LYS A 47 11.14 22.67 4.22
CA LYS A 47 11.46 22.12 5.54
C LYS A 47 10.36 22.50 6.54
N TYR A 48 10.04 21.58 7.44
CA TYR A 48 9.09 21.78 8.52
C TYR A 48 9.46 20.87 9.69
N LYS A 49 9.40 21.38 10.91
CA LYS A 49 9.74 20.62 12.11
C LYS A 49 8.69 19.53 12.29
N ILE A 50 9.15 18.29 12.39
CA ILE A 50 8.26 17.13 12.61
C ILE A 50 7.55 17.33 13.94
N TYR A 51 6.28 16.94 13.99
CA TYR A 51 5.44 17.03 15.18
C TYR A 51 6.13 16.34 16.36
N ASN A 52 6.32 17.10 17.44
CA ASN A 52 6.98 16.59 18.64
C ASN A 52 5.92 15.89 19.50
N ILE A 53 5.91 14.56 19.48
CA ILE A 53 5.00 13.78 20.34
C ILE A 53 5.53 13.89 21.77
N LYS A 54 4.68 14.34 22.70
CA LYS A 54 5.09 14.77 24.05
C LYS A 54 5.51 13.62 24.98
N ASP A 55 5.13 12.38 24.70
CA ASP A 55 5.38 11.23 25.59
C ASP A 55 5.65 9.93 24.80
N ASN A 56 6.93 9.57 24.68
CA ASN A 56 7.37 8.41 23.91
C ASN A 56 6.86 7.08 24.48
N LEU A 57 6.68 6.95 25.80
CA LEU A 57 6.34 5.66 26.42
C LEU A 57 4.85 5.33 26.28
N LYS A 58 3.97 6.30 26.51
CA LYS A 58 2.52 6.13 26.29
C LYS A 58 2.20 5.84 24.83
N SER A 59 2.88 6.57 23.93
CA SER A 59 2.79 6.36 22.48
C SER A 59 3.15 4.93 22.07
N MET A 60 4.15 4.29 22.70
CA MET A 60 4.53 2.91 22.36
C MET A 60 3.50 1.86 22.79
N LYS A 61 2.84 2.03 23.94
CA LYS A 61 1.77 1.11 24.35
C LYS A 61 0.56 1.21 23.43
N GLY A 62 0.15 2.45 23.10
CA GLY A 62 -0.91 2.71 22.13
C GLY A 62 -0.59 2.13 20.75
N LEU A 63 0.67 2.22 20.33
CA LEU A 63 1.15 1.65 19.08
C LEU A 63 0.99 0.13 19.02
N ILE A 64 1.47 -0.58 20.05
CA ILE A 64 1.38 -2.05 20.11
C ILE A 64 -0.09 -2.48 20.11
N PHE A 65 -0.93 -1.84 20.94
CA PHE A 65 -2.35 -2.16 20.99
C PHE A 65 -3.06 -1.91 19.66
N SER A 66 -2.78 -0.77 19.00
CA SER A 66 -3.32 -0.45 17.68
C SER A 66 -2.93 -1.50 16.65
N TYR A 67 -1.66 -1.93 16.65
CA TYR A 67 -1.17 -2.90 15.68
C TYR A 67 -1.80 -4.28 15.87
N ILE A 68 -1.91 -4.75 17.12
CA ILE A 68 -2.57 -6.03 17.42
C ILE A 68 -4.05 -5.97 17.00
N SER A 69 -4.76 -4.90 17.39
CA SER A 69 -6.17 -4.70 17.01
C SER A 69 -6.34 -4.70 15.49
N PHE A 70 -5.44 -4.02 14.79
CA PHE A 70 -5.44 -3.94 13.34
C PHE A 70 -5.17 -5.30 12.67
N LEU A 71 -4.24 -6.11 13.17
CA LEU A 71 -4.00 -7.47 12.68
C LEU A 71 -5.21 -8.39 12.90
N VAL A 72 -5.84 -8.31 14.08
CA VAL A 72 -7.04 -9.09 14.41
C VAL A 72 -8.18 -8.73 13.45
N VAL A 73 -8.49 -7.45 13.29
CA VAL A 73 -9.55 -6.99 12.36
C VAL A 73 -9.23 -7.44 10.93
N THR A 74 -7.99 -7.29 10.47
CA THR A 74 -7.56 -7.71 9.13
C THR A 74 -7.75 -9.20 8.91
N PHE A 75 -7.32 -10.02 9.87
CA PHE A 75 -7.48 -11.46 9.82
C PHE A 75 -8.95 -11.87 9.71
N PHE A 76 -9.81 -11.32 10.57
CA PHE A 76 -11.26 -11.58 10.52
C PHE A 76 -11.88 -11.14 9.19
N LEU A 77 -11.52 -9.96 8.68
CA LEU A 77 -12.01 -9.44 7.41
C LEU A 77 -11.57 -10.29 6.20
N CYS A 78 -10.32 -10.78 6.22
CA CYS A 78 -9.79 -11.66 5.18
C CYS A 78 -10.47 -13.04 5.23
N LYS A 79 -10.60 -13.64 6.41
CA LYS A 79 -11.25 -14.95 6.60
C LYS A 79 -12.73 -14.91 6.22
N ASN A 80 -13.46 -13.87 6.62
CA ASN A 80 -14.90 -13.76 6.37
C ASN A 80 -15.24 -13.22 4.97
N ARG A 81 -14.24 -12.98 4.10
CA ARG A 81 -14.48 -12.55 2.72
C ARG A 81 -15.39 -13.52 1.94
N LEU A 82 -15.44 -14.79 2.35
CA LEU A 82 -16.29 -15.83 1.75
C LEU A 82 -17.79 -15.71 2.07
N THR A 83 -18.18 -14.88 3.05
CA THR A 83 -19.59 -14.82 3.52
C THR A 83 -20.37 -13.60 3.00
N PHE A 84 -19.68 -12.55 2.54
CA PHE A 84 -20.33 -11.34 2.03
C PHE A 84 -20.39 -11.35 0.51
N ASN A 85 -21.43 -11.98 -0.05
CA ASN A 85 -21.61 -12.15 -1.49
C ASN A 85 -21.91 -10.84 -2.25
N SER A 86 -22.16 -9.71 -1.57
CA SER A 86 -22.32 -8.39 -2.21
C SER A 86 -21.17 -7.45 -1.86
N ILE A 87 -20.25 -7.25 -2.80
CA ILE A 87 -19.25 -6.17 -2.74
C ILE A 87 -19.96 -4.85 -3.05
N THR A 88 -20.58 -4.25 -2.04
CA THR A 88 -21.08 -2.88 -2.12
C THR A 88 -19.99 -1.91 -1.67
N PHE A 89 -20.00 -0.69 -2.21
CA PHE A 89 -19.11 0.38 -1.76
C PHE A 89 -19.20 0.60 -0.25
N PHE A 90 -20.42 0.56 0.30
CA PHE A 90 -20.67 0.73 1.73
C PHE A 90 -19.99 -0.34 2.60
N ASN A 91 -20.02 -1.61 2.17
CA ASN A 91 -19.31 -2.68 2.87
C ASN A 91 -17.79 -2.47 2.85
N VAL A 92 -17.24 -1.99 1.73
CA VAL A 92 -15.81 -1.64 1.65
C VAL A 92 -15.50 -0.49 2.61
N LEU A 93 -16.30 0.57 2.60
CA LEU A 93 -16.13 1.73 3.46
C LEU A 93 -16.15 1.35 4.94
N ILE A 94 -17.17 0.61 5.40
CA ILE A 94 -17.26 0.16 6.81
C ILE A 94 -16.02 -0.63 7.22
N ARG A 95 -15.57 -1.58 6.38
CA ARG A 95 -14.38 -2.38 6.68
C ARG A 95 -13.13 -1.52 6.81
N LYS A 96 -12.98 -0.51 5.94
CA LYS A 96 -11.85 0.42 5.98
C LYS A 96 -11.92 1.37 7.18
N LEU A 97 -13.11 1.81 7.57
CA LEU A 97 -13.33 2.58 8.80
C LEU A 97 -13.05 1.75 10.06
N ALA A 98 -13.45 0.48 10.09
CA ALA A 98 -13.16 -0.41 11.22
C ALA A 98 -11.64 -0.61 11.41
N LEU A 99 -10.87 -0.65 10.31
CA LEU A 99 -9.41 -0.80 10.36
C LEU A 99 -8.70 0.44 10.93
N ILE A 100 -9.16 1.65 10.64
CA ILE A 100 -8.52 2.89 11.10
C ILE A 100 -8.94 3.30 12.52
N LEU A 101 -10.08 2.78 12.99
CA LEU A 101 -10.70 3.16 14.25
C LEU A 101 -9.74 3.02 15.45
N PRO A 102 -8.97 1.92 15.65
CA PRO A 102 -8.07 1.81 16.80
C PRO A 102 -7.03 2.95 16.85
N CYS A 103 -6.43 3.29 15.71
CA CYS A 103 -5.44 4.36 15.60
C CYS A 103 -6.07 5.73 15.90
N MET A 104 -7.25 6.00 15.34
CA MET A 104 -7.99 7.25 15.60
C MET A 104 -8.41 7.36 17.06
N CYS A 105 -8.91 6.28 17.65
CA CYS A 105 -9.34 6.28 19.03
C CYS A 105 -8.18 6.61 19.98
N ILE A 106 -7.03 5.98 19.78
CA ILE A 106 -5.84 6.24 20.59
C ILE A 106 -5.35 7.67 20.40
N SER A 107 -5.18 8.12 19.16
CA SER A 107 -4.67 9.46 18.88
C SER A 107 -5.57 10.57 19.44
N PHE A 108 -6.90 10.47 19.24
CA PHE A 108 -7.81 11.57 19.58
C PHE A 108 -8.38 11.50 20.99
N PHE A 109 -8.74 10.32 21.50
CA PHE A 109 -9.37 10.21 22.82
C PHE A 109 -8.35 10.00 23.94
N PHE A 110 -7.30 9.22 23.71
CA PHE A 110 -6.32 8.90 24.75
C PHE A 110 -5.13 9.86 24.75
N GLU A 111 -4.60 10.18 23.58
CA GLU A 111 -3.42 11.05 23.43
C GLU A 111 -3.79 12.53 23.23
N LYS A 112 -5.07 12.82 22.91
CA LYS A 112 -5.60 14.18 22.68
C LYS A 112 -4.84 14.95 21.61
N GLU A 113 -4.42 14.26 20.55
CA GLU A 113 -3.70 14.84 19.42
C GLU A 113 -4.65 15.37 18.34
N ASP A 114 -4.14 16.17 17.41
CA ASP A 114 -4.89 16.68 16.25
C ASP A 114 -4.65 15.84 14.99
N PHE A 115 -5.35 16.14 13.89
CA PHE A 115 -5.14 15.45 12.59
C PHE A 115 -3.72 15.61 12.03
N LYS A 116 -2.96 16.64 12.45
CA LYS A 116 -1.58 16.84 11.98
C LYS A 116 -0.64 15.77 12.52
N SER A 117 -0.95 15.21 13.70
CA SER A 117 -0.25 14.05 14.26
C SER A 117 -0.34 12.79 13.40
N LEU A 118 -1.33 12.72 12.50
CA LEU A 118 -1.51 11.66 11.52
C LEU A 118 -0.94 12.02 10.14
N GLY A 119 -0.15 13.11 10.05
CA GLY A 119 0.41 13.58 8.79
C GLY A 119 -0.61 14.18 7.82
N ILE A 120 -1.84 14.43 8.26
CA ILE A 120 -2.87 15.15 7.50
C ILE A 120 -2.64 16.64 7.73
N THR A 121 -1.92 17.27 6.80
CA THR A 121 -1.54 18.69 6.90
C THR A 121 -1.79 19.43 5.60
N SER A 122 -1.94 20.76 5.67
CA SER A 122 -1.93 21.63 4.48
C SER A 122 -0.51 21.92 3.97
N HIS A 123 0.52 21.44 4.67
CA HIS A 123 1.91 21.69 4.31
C HIS A 123 2.29 20.91 3.05
N ASN A 124 2.98 21.60 2.13
CA ASN A 124 3.43 21.04 0.85
C ASN A 124 2.34 20.32 0.01
N VAL A 125 1.04 20.54 0.20
CA VAL A 125 -0.04 19.77 -0.47
C VAL A 125 0.14 19.74 -1.98
N LYS A 126 0.31 20.91 -2.63
CA LYS A 126 0.47 20.99 -4.09
C LYS A 126 1.66 20.18 -4.60
N LYS A 127 2.80 20.27 -3.92
CA LYS A 127 4.02 19.51 -4.27
C LYS A 127 3.86 18.02 -4.00
N SER A 128 3.12 17.67 -2.95
CA SER A 128 2.85 16.27 -2.57
C SER A 128 1.95 15.61 -3.60
N LEU A 129 0.90 16.31 -4.03
CA LEU A 129 0.01 15.89 -5.11
C LEU A 129 0.79 15.69 -6.41
N LEU A 130 1.58 16.69 -6.83
CA LEU A 130 2.40 16.61 -8.04
C LEU A 130 3.38 15.43 -7.98
N PHE A 131 4.09 15.26 -6.86
CA PHE A 131 5.02 14.13 -6.68
C PHE A 131 4.29 12.80 -6.82
N GLY A 132 3.16 12.64 -6.12
CA GLY A 132 2.39 11.40 -6.13
C GLY A 132 1.85 11.05 -7.51
N ILE A 133 1.32 12.04 -8.25
CA ILE A 133 0.79 11.86 -9.61
C ILE A 133 1.91 11.49 -10.58
N ILE A 134 3.01 12.25 -10.61
CA ILE A 134 4.11 11.95 -11.55
C ILE A 134 4.71 10.58 -11.25
N PHE A 135 4.95 10.28 -9.97
CA PHE A 135 5.44 8.95 -9.57
C PHE A 135 4.50 7.83 -10.03
N GLY A 136 3.20 7.97 -9.76
CA GLY A 136 2.20 6.97 -10.11
C GLY A 136 2.07 6.75 -11.61
N ILE A 137 1.98 7.83 -12.41
CA ILE A 137 1.89 7.74 -13.88
C ILE A 137 3.17 7.13 -14.46
N SER A 138 4.34 7.55 -13.99
CA SER A 138 5.61 6.97 -14.44
C SER A 138 5.68 5.48 -14.12
N TYR A 139 5.29 5.07 -12.91
CA TYR A 139 5.27 3.67 -12.50
C TYR A 139 4.35 2.82 -13.38
N ILE A 140 3.11 3.28 -13.60
CA ILE A 140 2.15 2.63 -14.49
C ILE A 140 2.68 2.53 -15.92
N THR A 141 3.23 3.62 -16.46
CA THR A 141 3.74 3.68 -17.82
C THR A 141 4.87 2.68 -18.04
N ILE A 142 5.84 2.63 -17.13
CA ILE A 142 6.95 1.69 -17.20
C ILE A 142 6.44 0.24 -17.17
N LYS A 143 5.48 -0.07 -16.27
CA LYS A 143 4.85 -1.39 -16.22
C LYS A 143 4.17 -1.76 -17.54
N ILE A 144 3.36 -0.89 -18.11
CA ILE A 144 2.66 -1.14 -19.38
C ILE A 144 3.66 -1.40 -20.50
N ILE A 145 4.73 -0.59 -20.60
CA ILE A 145 5.79 -0.77 -21.60
C ILE A 145 6.48 -2.13 -21.40
N PHE A 146 6.84 -2.48 -20.16
CA PHE A 146 7.46 -3.76 -19.85
C PHE A 146 6.54 -4.93 -20.24
N PHE A 147 5.27 -4.90 -19.84
CA PHE A 147 4.30 -5.96 -20.17
C PHE A 147 4.07 -6.12 -21.66
N THR A 148 4.01 -5.03 -22.42
CA THR A 148 3.71 -5.08 -23.85
C THR A 148 4.90 -5.46 -24.71
N LYS A 149 6.14 -5.21 -24.23
CA LYS A 149 7.36 -5.45 -25.01
C LYS A 149 8.18 -6.65 -24.57
N VAL A 150 8.15 -7.01 -23.28
CA VAL A 150 9.05 -8.02 -22.69
C VAL A 150 8.33 -9.35 -22.44
N LEU A 151 7.09 -9.30 -21.97
CA LEU A 151 6.27 -10.49 -21.82
C LEU A 151 5.59 -10.83 -23.15
N ASP A 152 5.59 -12.11 -23.52
CA ASP A 152 4.93 -12.61 -24.73
C ASP A 152 3.50 -12.01 -24.83
N LYS A 153 3.10 -11.60 -26.03
CA LYS A 153 1.76 -11.04 -26.29
C LYS A 153 0.65 -11.95 -25.75
N GLN A 154 0.88 -13.26 -25.69
CA GLN A 154 -0.07 -14.22 -25.11
C GLN A 154 -0.28 -14.03 -23.59
N LEU A 155 0.73 -13.56 -22.84
CA LEU A 155 0.65 -13.24 -21.41
C LEU A 155 0.14 -11.82 -21.14
N ALA A 156 0.33 -10.88 -22.08
CA ALA A 156 -0.16 -9.50 -21.98
C ALA A 156 -1.67 -9.37 -22.32
N MET A 157 -2.19 -10.25 -23.18
CA MET A 157 -3.57 -10.20 -23.67
C MET A 157 -4.64 -10.32 -22.55
N PRO A 158 -4.48 -11.17 -21.51
CA PRO A 158 -5.41 -11.23 -20.39
C PRO A 158 -5.52 -9.92 -19.60
N LEU A 159 -4.43 -9.15 -19.45
CA LEU A 159 -4.43 -7.87 -18.75
C LEU A 159 -5.19 -6.81 -19.56
N LEU A 160 -4.92 -6.71 -20.88
CA LEU A 160 -5.64 -5.81 -21.78
C LEU A 160 -7.12 -6.17 -21.90
N THR A 161 -7.43 -7.47 -21.93
CA THR A 161 -8.81 -7.97 -21.98
C THR A 161 -9.53 -7.69 -20.67
N TYR A 162 -8.87 -7.86 -19.51
CA TYR A 162 -9.40 -7.46 -18.20
C TYR A 162 -9.66 -5.95 -18.13
N LEU A 163 -8.75 -5.11 -18.60
CA LEU A 163 -8.95 -3.66 -18.65
C LEU A 163 -10.13 -3.27 -19.57
N LYS A 164 -10.30 -3.97 -20.70
CA LYS A 164 -11.38 -3.71 -21.68
C LYS A 164 -12.76 -4.21 -21.21
N TYR A 165 -12.84 -5.37 -20.56
CA TYR A 165 -14.12 -6.01 -20.19
C TYR A 165 -14.76 -5.41 -18.93
N ASN A 166 -13.97 -4.74 -18.09
CA ASN A 166 -14.40 -4.41 -16.74
C ASN A 166 -14.97 -2.98 -16.62
N LEU A 167 -15.01 -2.20 -17.72
CA LEU A 167 -15.52 -0.81 -17.81
C LEU A 167 -16.99 -0.58 -17.37
N GLN A 168 -17.75 -1.63 -17.07
CA GLN A 168 -19.07 -1.55 -16.43
C GLN A 168 -18.93 -1.32 -14.91
N HIS A 169 -20.00 -0.96 -14.19
CA HIS A 169 -20.05 -0.50 -12.78
C HIS A 169 -19.10 -1.15 -11.74
N LYS A 170 -18.59 -2.37 -11.98
CA LYS A 170 -17.59 -3.05 -11.14
C LYS A 170 -16.20 -2.40 -11.16
N VAL A 171 -15.78 -1.75 -12.25
CA VAL A 171 -14.49 -1.01 -12.27
C VAL A 171 -14.52 0.19 -11.35
N LEU A 172 -15.61 0.95 -11.32
CA LEU A 172 -15.73 2.10 -10.43
C LEU A 172 -15.63 1.66 -8.97
N LEU A 173 -16.36 0.61 -8.58
CA LEU A 173 -16.29 0.04 -7.23
C LEU A 173 -14.87 -0.47 -6.88
N PHE A 174 -14.20 -1.13 -7.84
CA PHE A 174 -12.83 -1.60 -7.65
C PHE A 174 -11.86 -0.43 -7.45
N GLN A 175 -11.93 0.60 -8.29
CA GLN A 175 -11.09 1.80 -8.18
C GLN A 175 -11.34 2.55 -6.87
N LEU A 176 -12.60 2.77 -6.50
CA LEU A 176 -12.98 3.36 -5.22
C LEU A 176 -12.43 2.55 -4.04
N SER A 177 -12.49 1.22 -4.12
CA SER A 177 -11.90 0.35 -3.09
C SER A 177 -10.38 0.49 -3.01
N GLY A 178 -9.69 0.67 -4.14
CA GLY A 178 -8.25 0.90 -4.20
C GLY A 178 -7.85 2.24 -3.59
N ILE A 179 -8.62 3.30 -3.86
CA ILE A 179 -8.45 4.64 -3.26
C ILE A 179 -8.63 4.57 -1.74
N LEU A 180 -9.74 3.98 -1.28
CA LEU A 180 -10.01 3.86 0.16
C LEU A 180 -8.96 3.00 0.87
N THR A 181 -8.50 1.93 0.22
CA THR A 181 -7.42 1.07 0.73
C THR A 181 -6.15 1.86 0.90
N ALA A 182 -5.69 2.55 -0.15
CA ALA A 182 -4.48 3.36 -0.10
C ALA A 182 -4.58 4.45 0.98
N LEU A 183 -5.71 5.16 1.05
CA LEU A 183 -5.89 6.24 2.03
C LEU A 183 -5.81 5.72 3.47
N VAL A 184 -6.56 4.66 3.79
CA VAL A 184 -6.57 4.10 5.16
C VAL A 184 -5.20 3.55 5.54
N GLU A 185 -4.55 2.82 4.65
CA GLU A 185 -3.23 2.27 4.92
C GLU A 185 -2.18 3.37 5.10
N GLU A 186 -2.24 4.44 4.31
CA GLU A 186 -1.32 5.56 4.51
C GLU A 186 -1.57 6.33 5.82
N ILE A 187 -2.82 6.53 6.23
CA ILE A 187 -3.10 7.17 7.54
C ILE A 187 -2.57 6.29 8.67
N ILE A 188 -2.77 4.98 8.61
CA ILE A 188 -2.32 4.04 9.64
C ILE A 188 -0.78 3.95 9.66
N PHE A 189 -0.15 3.67 8.52
CA PHE A 189 1.28 3.37 8.49
C PHE A 189 2.16 4.61 8.42
N ARG A 190 1.83 5.60 7.57
CA ARG A 190 2.68 6.78 7.36
C ARG A 190 2.28 7.93 8.29
N GLY A 191 0.99 8.02 8.61
CA GLY A 191 0.47 8.93 9.62
C GLY A 191 0.77 8.45 11.03
N TYR A 192 0.10 7.39 11.48
CA TYR A 192 0.13 6.98 12.89
C TYR A 192 1.43 6.26 13.28
N PHE A 193 1.75 5.12 12.66
CA PHE A 193 2.90 4.27 13.04
C PHE A 193 4.25 4.94 12.79
N GLN A 194 4.47 5.45 11.57
CA GLN A 194 5.77 6.01 11.18
C GLN A 194 6.18 7.20 12.05
N ILE A 195 5.27 8.13 12.32
CA ILE A 195 5.59 9.32 13.13
C ILE A 195 5.98 8.90 14.55
N ARG A 196 5.22 8.00 15.18
CA ARG A 196 5.50 7.50 16.53
C ARG A 196 6.79 6.69 16.60
N LEU A 197 7.04 5.81 15.64
CA LEU A 197 8.26 5.01 15.60
C LEU A 197 9.51 5.85 15.30
N ILE A 198 9.40 6.90 14.48
CA ILE A 198 10.50 7.85 14.27
C ILE A 198 10.81 8.60 15.55
N ASN A 199 9.79 9.03 16.31
CA ASN A 199 9.98 9.75 17.56
C ASN A 199 10.55 8.85 18.67
N ALA A 200 10.13 7.59 18.74
CA ALA A 200 10.59 6.64 19.75
C ALA A 200 11.96 6.00 19.43
N LEU A 201 12.19 5.62 18.17
CA LEU A 201 13.36 4.81 17.76
C LEU A 201 14.38 5.60 16.92
N GLY A 202 14.06 6.85 16.56
CA GLY A 202 14.83 7.65 15.62
C GLY A 202 14.47 7.35 14.16
N PHE A 203 14.92 8.23 13.25
CA PHE A 203 14.52 8.23 11.84
C PHE A 203 14.70 6.89 11.12
N LYS A 204 15.92 6.33 11.13
CA LYS A 204 16.25 5.12 10.38
C LYS A 204 15.47 3.91 10.90
N LYS A 205 15.50 3.68 12.22
CA LYS A 205 14.82 2.54 12.86
C LYS A 205 13.30 2.67 12.69
N GLY A 206 12.75 3.88 12.87
CA GLY A 206 11.32 4.12 12.74
C GLY A 206 10.77 3.81 11.34
N ILE A 207 11.48 4.23 10.29
CA ILE A 207 11.12 3.88 8.91
C ILE A 207 11.19 2.36 8.68
N ILE A 208 12.30 1.72 9.07
CA ILE A 208 12.48 0.27 8.84
C ILE A 208 11.38 -0.51 9.57
N THR A 209 11.16 -0.23 10.85
CA THR A 209 10.13 -0.90 11.65
C THR A 209 8.74 -0.71 11.06
N THR A 210 8.38 0.51 10.63
CA THR A 210 7.08 0.76 9.97
C THR A 210 6.87 -0.14 8.76
N ASN A 211 7.91 -0.32 7.93
CA ASN A 211 7.80 -1.09 6.69
C ASN A 211 7.80 -2.60 6.92
N ILE A 212 8.45 -3.08 7.97
CA ILE A 212 8.29 -4.45 8.46
C ILE A 212 6.83 -4.68 8.86
N LEU A 213 6.26 -3.80 9.69
CA LEU A 213 4.87 -3.90 10.14
C LEU A 213 3.87 -3.84 8.96
N PHE A 214 4.12 -2.97 7.99
CA PHE A 214 3.34 -2.85 6.75
C PHE A 214 3.37 -4.14 5.93
N SER A 215 4.53 -4.76 5.79
CA SER A 215 4.67 -6.01 5.02
C SER A 215 4.00 -7.19 5.73
N ILE A 216 4.18 -7.30 7.05
CA ILE A 216 3.52 -8.35 7.87
C ILE A 216 1.99 -8.23 7.78
N TYR A 217 1.46 -7.01 7.78
CA TYR A 217 0.01 -6.77 7.61
C TYR A 217 -0.56 -7.37 6.31
N HIS A 218 0.25 -7.53 5.26
CA HIS A 218 -0.21 -8.11 3.99
C HIS A 218 -0.29 -9.64 4.00
N ILE A 219 0.28 -10.32 5.00
CA ILE A 219 0.31 -11.79 5.06
C ILE A 219 -1.10 -12.41 5.00
N PRO A 220 -2.11 -11.97 5.79
CA PRO A 220 -3.47 -12.52 5.70
C PRO A 220 -4.10 -12.34 4.32
N ALA A 221 -3.82 -11.22 3.64
CA ALA A 221 -4.31 -11.00 2.29
C ALA A 221 -3.64 -11.98 1.30
N PHE A 222 -2.34 -12.22 1.41
CA PHE A 222 -1.65 -13.19 0.55
C PHE A 222 -2.18 -14.61 0.73
N ILE A 223 -2.45 -15.01 1.97
CA ILE A 223 -2.99 -16.34 2.29
C ILE A 223 -4.44 -16.46 1.81
N TYR A 224 -5.36 -15.59 2.26
CA TYR A 224 -6.80 -15.78 2.07
C TYR A 224 -7.39 -15.16 0.81
N ILE A 225 -6.73 -14.16 0.21
CA ILE A 225 -7.26 -13.45 -0.97
C ILE A 225 -6.58 -13.95 -2.24
N ARG A 226 -5.26 -14.10 -2.20
CA ARG A 226 -4.47 -14.50 -3.37
C ARG A 226 -4.35 -16.02 -3.48
N ASN A 227 -4.80 -16.78 -2.48
CA ASN A 227 -4.65 -18.23 -2.40
C ASN A 227 -3.21 -18.66 -2.68
N TYR A 228 -2.24 -17.92 -2.15
CA TYR A 228 -0.85 -18.33 -2.23
C TYR A 228 -0.61 -19.46 -1.22
N GLU A 229 -0.97 -20.67 -1.64
CA GLU A 229 -0.75 -21.91 -0.88
C GLU A 229 0.74 -22.16 -0.63
N ASN A 230 1.61 -21.57 -1.46
CA ASN A 230 3.06 -21.68 -1.35
C ASN A 230 3.70 -20.37 -0.85
N PHE A 231 4.38 -20.46 0.30
CA PHE A 231 5.16 -19.36 0.88
C PHE A 231 6.21 -18.81 -0.09
N LEU A 232 6.82 -19.64 -0.94
CA LEU A 232 7.82 -19.22 -1.92
C LEU A 232 7.28 -18.23 -2.96
N ILE A 233 5.98 -18.27 -3.25
CA ILE A 233 5.32 -17.30 -4.15
C ILE A 233 4.97 -16.01 -3.40
N SER A 234 4.62 -16.12 -2.11
CA SER A 234 4.27 -14.98 -1.26
C SER A 234 5.49 -14.16 -0.82
N PHE A 235 6.65 -14.79 -0.64
CA PHE A 235 7.83 -14.15 -0.09
C PHE A 235 8.38 -12.99 -0.96
N PRO A 236 8.51 -13.13 -2.29
CA PRO A 236 8.85 -12.02 -3.18
C PRO A 236 7.89 -10.83 -3.05
N HIS A 237 6.60 -11.09 -2.84
CA HIS A 237 5.63 -10.03 -2.59
C HIS A 237 5.85 -9.31 -1.27
N LEU A 238 6.24 -10.01 -0.21
CA LEU A 238 6.58 -9.39 1.07
C LEU A 238 7.78 -8.44 0.91
N ILE A 239 8.80 -8.88 0.17
CA ILE A 239 9.96 -8.04 -0.18
C ILE A 239 9.50 -6.82 -0.99
N PHE A 240 8.64 -7.03 -1.99
CA PHE A 240 8.07 -5.94 -2.77
C PHE A 240 7.29 -4.94 -1.92
N THR A 241 6.39 -5.39 -1.05
CA THR A 241 5.63 -4.51 -0.15
C THR A 241 6.55 -3.76 0.81
N PHE A 242 7.63 -4.40 1.27
CA PHE A 242 8.63 -3.75 2.10
C PHE A 242 9.36 -2.64 1.35
N CYS A 243 9.86 -2.93 0.16
CA CYS A 243 10.61 -1.97 -0.66
C CYS A 243 9.75 -0.81 -1.16
N ILE A 244 8.54 -1.08 -1.66
CA ILE A 244 7.57 -0.04 -1.98
C ILE A 244 7.24 0.77 -0.73
N GLY A 245 7.06 0.09 0.39
CA GLY A 245 6.78 0.75 1.65
C GLY A 245 7.85 1.76 2.04
N LEU A 246 9.14 1.44 1.84
CA LEU A 246 10.24 2.38 2.08
C LEU A 246 10.09 3.63 1.22
N ILE A 247 9.79 3.49 -0.08
CA ILE A 247 9.57 4.64 -0.98
C ILE A 247 8.44 5.52 -0.46
N LEU A 248 7.30 4.93 -0.13
CA LEU A 248 6.13 5.65 0.42
C LEU A 248 6.47 6.35 1.75
N SER A 249 7.22 5.67 2.64
CA SER A 249 7.70 6.25 3.90
C SER A 249 8.57 7.47 3.69
N TYR A 250 9.51 7.42 2.74
CA TYR A 250 10.35 8.56 2.41
C TYR A 250 9.58 9.69 1.72
N GLN A 251 8.63 9.38 0.84
CA GLN A 251 7.76 10.38 0.21
C GLN A 251 6.96 11.14 1.27
N SER A 252 6.33 10.44 2.22
CA SER A 252 5.57 11.06 3.31
C SER A 252 6.49 11.86 4.24
N TYR A 253 7.66 11.31 4.59
CA TYR A 253 8.61 11.99 5.44
C TYR A 253 9.17 13.28 4.82
N LYS A 254 9.51 13.28 3.52
CA LYS A 254 10.04 14.46 2.82
C LYS A 254 8.98 15.53 2.64
N SER A 255 7.75 15.14 2.30
CA SER A 255 6.65 16.07 2.08
C SER A 255 6.07 16.61 3.39
N LYS A 256 6.21 15.87 4.50
CA LYS A 256 5.52 16.11 5.79
C LYS A 256 4.00 16.05 5.62
N ASN A 257 3.55 15.17 4.74
CA ASN A 257 2.17 14.99 4.36
C ASN A 257 1.96 13.55 3.88
N ILE A 258 0.81 12.93 4.15
CA ILE A 258 0.49 11.61 3.60
C ILE A 258 0.04 11.65 2.14
N ILE A 259 -0.30 12.81 1.57
CA ILE A 259 -0.89 12.91 0.23
C ILE A 259 0.03 12.34 -0.86
N SER A 260 1.34 12.59 -0.80
CA SER A 260 2.25 12.08 -1.85
C SER A 260 2.28 10.55 -1.87
N SER A 261 2.42 9.95 -0.69
CA SER A 261 2.44 8.50 -0.55
C SER A 261 1.06 7.89 -0.82
N PHE A 262 -0.04 8.54 -0.41
CA PHE A 262 -1.40 8.10 -0.73
C PHE A 262 -1.66 8.02 -2.23
N ILE A 263 -1.34 9.09 -2.97
CA ILE A 263 -1.56 9.10 -4.41
C ILE A 263 -0.65 8.07 -5.09
N SER A 264 0.63 7.99 -4.72
CA SER A 264 1.54 6.95 -5.23
C SER A 264 1.04 5.54 -4.96
N HIS A 265 0.59 5.26 -3.74
CA HIS A 265 0.06 3.97 -3.33
C HIS A 265 -1.22 3.62 -4.09
N PHE A 266 -2.12 4.58 -4.30
CA PHE A 266 -3.30 4.37 -5.15
C PHE A 266 -2.91 3.89 -6.56
N PHE A 267 -1.96 4.56 -7.22
CA PHE A 267 -1.50 4.15 -8.55
C PHE A 267 -0.81 2.77 -8.54
N ILE A 268 -0.09 2.43 -7.48
CA ILE A 268 0.48 1.09 -7.31
C ILE A 268 -0.64 0.05 -7.20
N ASN A 269 -1.72 0.34 -6.48
CA ASN A 269 -2.87 -0.57 -6.34
C ASN A 269 -3.68 -0.76 -7.64
N LEU A 270 -3.51 0.11 -8.64
CA LEU A 270 -4.13 -0.06 -9.96
C LEU A 270 -3.43 -1.12 -10.83
N MET A 271 -2.24 -1.59 -10.43
CA MET A 271 -1.41 -2.55 -11.15
C MET A 271 -1.35 -3.90 -10.45
#